data_AF-A0A8T6N774-F1
#
_entry.id   AF-A0A8T6N774-F1
#
_cell.length_a   1.000
_cell.length_b   1.000
_cell.length_c   1.000
_cell.angle_alpha   90.00
_cell.angle_beta   90.00
_cell.angle_gamma   90.00
#
_symmetry.space_group_name_H-M   'P 1'
#
loop_
_entity.id
_entity.type
_entity.pdbx_description
1 polymer ?
#
loop_
_entity_poly.entity_id
_entity_poly.type
_entity_poly.pdbx_seq_one_letter_code
_entity_poly.pdbx_strand_id
1 'polypeptide(L)'
;MPAFGLASTAAASVGDDVTIVTLGTLTNLDTDTPGYSLGDTLYVSATTAGGLTNSAPTGESNLIQNIGKVQRVHASTGSVKVGGAGRASATPNLDNGKIFIGNASNQSVTSTFTTALDNQTGIGTSGNGQVYLDEQTITAGGWDLSTGNNWTVGAVAIPQPTNGVAGQTGVIRVTAAPTSWPAGGTLKYPGGTPAVLSAFPVLIPFYVKSSTEVLTGSPISDIT
;
A
#
# COMPACT_ATOMS: atom_id res chain seq x y z
N MET A 1 -0.12 -27.75 -2.60
CA MET A 1 -0.68 -28.82 -1.74
C MET A 1 0.16 -28.91 -0.47
N PRO A 2 -0.42 -28.80 0.74
CA PRO A 2 0.30 -29.05 1.98
C PRO A 2 0.50 -30.55 2.20
N ALA A 3 1.63 -30.94 2.77
CA ALA A 3 1.94 -32.30 3.22
C ALA A 3 1.98 -32.39 4.75
N PHE A 4 1.54 -33.51 5.32
CA PHE A 4 1.61 -33.74 6.76
C PHE A 4 2.95 -34.37 7.20
N GLY A 5 3.56 -35.20 6.36
CA GLY A 5 4.83 -35.87 6.60
C GLY A 5 5.24 -36.71 5.39
N LEU A 6 6.24 -37.58 5.57
CA LEU A 6 6.70 -38.51 4.54
C LEU A 6 6.21 -39.92 4.84
N ALA A 7 5.68 -40.62 3.84
CA ALA A 7 5.40 -42.04 3.99
C ALA A 7 6.72 -42.81 4.14
N SER A 8 6.82 -43.69 5.13
CA SER A 8 8.02 -44.50 5.36
C SER A 8 8.22 -45.57 4.29
N THR A 9 7.12 -45.97 3.64
CA THR A 9 7.05 -46.98 2.58
C THR A 9 5.95 -46.57 1.62
N ALA A 10 6.12 -46.87 0.33
CA ALA A 10 5.07 -46.66 -0.66
C ALA A 10 3.88 -47.60 -0.39
N ALA A 11 2.66 -47.09 -0.52
CA ALA A 11 1.47 -47.94 -0.60
C ALA A 11 1.55 -48.78 -1.89
N ALA A 12 1.31 -50.08 -1.80
CA ALA A 12 1.30 -50.96 -2.96
C ALA A 12 -0.07 -50.91 -3.67
N SER A 13 -1.13 -50.57 -2.96
CA SER A 13 -2.52 -50.51 -3.44
C SER A 13 -3.35 -49.48 -2.67
N VAL A 14 -4.49 -49.11 -3.25
CA VAL A 14 -5.47 -48.22 -2.60
C VAL A 14 -6.04 -48.94 -1.38
N GLY A 15 -5.97 -48.29 -0.22
CA GLY A 15 -6.45 -48.85 1.05
C GLY A 15 -5.37 -49.51 1.90
N ASP A 16 -4.11 -49.56 1.44
CA ASP A 16 -3.00 -50.03 2.24
C ASP A 16 -2.69 -49.07 3.40
N ASP A 17 -2.37 -49.63 4.56
CA ASP A 17 -1.85 -48.87 5.69
C ASP A 17 -0.44 -48.35 5.36
N VAL A 18 -0.22 -47.06 5.59
CA VAL A 18 1.09 -46.42 5.48
C VAL A 18 1.48 -45.75 6.79
N THR A 19 2.74 -45.90 7.18
CA THR A 19 3.29 -45.16 8.32
C THR A 19 3.81 -43.81 7.85
N ILE A 20 3.38 -42.73 8.49
CA ILE A 20 3.81 -41.36 8.18
C ILE A 20 4.87 -40.91 9.19
N VAL A 21 6.06 -40.63 8.69
CA VAL A 21 7.14 -39.99 9.45
C VAL A 21 6.93 -38.48 9.44
N THR A 22 6.60 -37.93 10.61
CA THR A 22 6.43 -36.49 10.83
C THR A 22 7.63 -35.87 11.55
N LEU A 23 8.38 -36.69 12.31
CA LEU A 23 9.62 -36.32 12.98
C LEU A 23 10.50 -37.57 13.11
N GLY A 24 11.78 -37.45 12.81
CA GLY A 24 12.73 -38.57 12.92
C GLY A 24 13.69 -38.64 11.75
N THR A 25 14.44 -39.73 11.64
CA THR A 25 15.28 -39.97 10.46
C THR A 25 14.58 -41.01 9.59
N LEU A 26 14.16 -40.60 8.40
CA LEU A 26 13.71 -41.51 7.36
C LEU A 26 14.94 -42.05 6.62
N THR A 27 15.01 -43.36 6.46
CA THR A 27 16.13 -44.06 5.80
C THR A 27 15.61 -44.85 4.62
N ASN A 28 16.54 -45.37 3.79
CA ASN A 28 16.22 -46.14 2.59
C ASN A 28 15.44 -45.35 1.54
N LEU A 29 15.73 -44.05 1.44
CA LEU A 29 15.21 -43.17 0.39
C LEU A 29 16.27 -43.04 -0.72
N ASP A 30 15.83 -42.94 -1.98
CA ASP A 30 16.70 -42.44 -3.04
C ASP A 30 16.90 -40.94 -2.85
N THR A 31 18.11 -40.54 -2.49
CA THR A 31 18.53 -39.14 -2.40
C THR A 31 19.56 -38.78 -3.47
N ASP A 32 19.97 -39.74 -4.29
CA ASP A 32 20.94 -39.55 -5.39
C ASP A 32 20.23 -39.13 -6.68
N THR A 33 18.97 -39.51 -6.86
CA THR A 33 18.08 -38.96 -7.90
C THR A 33 17.05 -38.04 -7.25
N PRO A 34 16.92 -36.76 -7.63
CA PRO A 34 17.48 -36.07 -8.80
C PRO A 34 18.86 -35.40 -8.58
N GLY A 35 19.63 -35.81 -7.55
CA GLY A 35 20.96 -35.26 -7.26
C GLY A 35 20.99 -34.36 -6.03
N TYR A 36 20.35 -34.76 -4.93
CA TYR A 36 20.44 -33.99 -3.70
C TYR A 36 21.84 -34.07 -3.09
N SER A 37 22.26 -33.00 -2.43
CA SER A 37 23.53 -32.93 -1.72
C SER A 37 23.35 -33.14 -0.22
N LEU A 38 24.42 -33.58 0.45
CA LEU A 38 24.45 -33.67 1.89
C LEU A 38 24.15 -32.29 2.50
N GLY A 39 23.13 -32.24 3.34
CA GLY A 39 22.71 -31.01 3.98
C GLY A 39 21.70 -30.16 3.20
N ASP A 40 21.21 -30.63 2.05
CA ASP A 40 20.12 -29.94 1.35
C ASP A 40 18.87 -29.89 2.22
N THR A 41 18.19 -28.74 2.19
CA THR A 41 16.85 -28.60 2.76
C THR A 41 15.83 -29.03 1.72
N LEU A 42 14.98 -29.98 2.08
CA LEU A 42 13.96 -30.50 1.18
C LEU A 42 12.61 -29.84 1.46
N TYR A 43 11.93 -29.47 0.38
CA TYR A 43 10.59 -28.91 0.38
C TYR A 43 9.62 -29.83 -0.37
N VAL A 44 8.33 -29.66 -0.15
CA VAL A 44 7.30 -30.29 -1.00
C VAL A 44 7.39 -29.71 -2.42
N SER A 45 7.45 -30.58 -3.41
CA SER A 45 7.49 -30.17 -4.81
C SER A 45 6.18 -29.51 -5.23
N ALA A 46 6.28 -28.36 -5.91
CA ALA A 46 5.13 -27.69 -6.52
C ALA A 46 4.70 -28.30 -7.85
N THR A 47 5.61 -29.00 -8.54
CA THR A 47 5.37 -29.55 -9.89
C THR A 47 5.08 -31.04 -9.89
N THR A 48 5.51 -31.76 -8.85
CA THR A 48 5.40 -33.22 -8.74
C THR A 48 4.62 -33.58 -7.49
N ALA A 49 3.39 -34.10 -7.66
CA ALA A 49 2.57 -34.52 -6.54
C ALA A 49 3.30 -35.59 -5.70
N GLY A 50 3.40 -35.36 -4.37
CA GLY A 50 4.13 -36.24 -3.45
C GLY A 50 5.66 -36.19 -3.57
N GLY A 51 6.21 -35.43 -4.50
CA GLY A 51 7.65 -35.28 -4.70
C GLY A 51 8.30 -34.31 -3.73
N LEU A 52 9.63 -34.41 -3.63
CA LEU A 52 10.48 -33.47 -2.90
C LEU A 52 11.34 -32.67 -3.87
N THR A 53 11.82 -31.51 -3.40
CA THR A 53 12.75 -30.65 -4.13
C THR A 53 13.72 -30.01 -3.13
N ASN A 54 14.97 -29.78 -3.53
CA ASN A 54 15.95 -29.04 -2.73
C ASN A 54 15.93 -27.52 -3.00
N SER A 55 15.06 -27.06 -3.89
CA SER A 55 14.81 -25.65 -4.18
C SER A 55 13.44 -25.26 -3.68
N ALA A 56 13.36 -24.17 -2.92
CA ALA A 56 12.08 -23.65 -2.43
C ALA A 56 11.14 -23.39 -3.62
N PRO A 57 9.88 -23.90 -3.59
CA PRO A 57 8.88 -23.53 -4.58
C PRO A 57 8.74 -22.02 -4.69
N THR A 58 8.46 -21.48 -5.88
CA THR A 58 8.25 -20.05 -6.14
C THR A 58 6.79 -19.75 -6.53
N GLY A 59 6.39 -18.47 -6.55
CA GLY A 59 5.05 -18.03 -6.94
C GLY A 59 4.00 -18.18 -5.83
N GLU A 60 3.05 -17.24 -5.79
CA GLU A 60 2.04 -17.11 -4.72
C GLU A 60 1.09 -18.31 -4.57
N SER A 61 0.87 -19.10 -5.63
CA SER A 61 0.04 -20.31 -5.56
C SER A 61 0.72 -21.49 -4.83
N ASN A 62 2.03 -21.40 -4.60
CA ASN A 62 2.83 -22.49 -4.05
C ASN A 62 3.20 -22.21 -2.59
N LEU A 63 3.08 -23.25 -1.76
CA LEU A 63 3.44 -23.19 -0.36
C LEU A 63 4.92 -23.54 -0.18
N ILE A 64 5.68 -22.69 0.52
CA ILE A 64 7.00 -23.08 1.01
C ILE A 64 6.78 -23.98 2.22
N GLN A 65 7.13 -25.25 2.07
CA GLN A 65 6.94 -26.23 3.13
C GLN A 65 8.21 -27.07 3.29
N ASN A 66 9.03 -26.75 4.29
CA ASN A 66 10.23 -27.51 4.63
C ASN A 66 9.85 -28.84 5.28
N ILE A 67 10.36 -29.95 4.75
CA ILE A 67 10.10 -31.31 5.23
C ILE A 67 11.26 -31.84 6.08
N GLY A 68 12.50 -31.47 5.75
CA GLY A 68 13.68 -32.01 6.42
C GLY A 68 14.98 -31.69 5.71
N LYS A 69 16.06 -32.30 6.21
CA LYS A 69 17.43 -32.11 5.69
C LYS A 69 18.05 -33.44 5.29
N VAL A 70 18.73 -33.48 4.14
CA VAL A 70 19.45 -34.68 3.70
C VAL A 70 20.61 -34.96 4.66
N GLN A 71 20.61 -36.14 5.26
CA GLN A 71 21.68 -36.62 6.15
C GLN A 71 22.63 -37.58 5.42
N ARG A 72 22.18 -38.21 4.34
CA ARG A 72 23.01 -39.10 3.52
C ARG A 72 22.51 -39.17 2.09
N VAL A 73 23.44 -39.08 1.14
CA VAL A 73 23.19 -39.22 -0.30
C VAL A 73 23.49 -40.66 -0.72
N HIS A 74 22.50 -41.36 -1.26
CA HIS A 74 22.65 -42.69 -1.86
C HIS A 74 21.37 -43.07 -2.62
N ALA A 75 21.51 -43.83 -3.71
CA ALA A 75 20.39 -44.27 -4.56
C ALA A 75 19.38 -45.24 -3.91
N SER A 76 19.60 -45.68 -2.67
CA SER A 76 18.79 -46.77 -2.07
C SER A 76 18.84 -46.83 -0.55
N THR A 77 19.92 -46.31 0.04
CA THR A 77 20.09 -46.26 1.49
C THR A 77 20.12 -44.81 1.99
N GLY A 78 19.82 -43.82 1.14
CA GLY A 78 19.82 -42.40 1.50
C GLY A 78 18.94 -42.11 2.71
N SER A 79 19.24 -41.01 3.41
CA SER A 79 18.50 -40.64 4.61
C SER A 79 18.24 -39.15 4.72
N VAL A 80 17.08 -38.83 5.28
CA VAL A 80 16.59 -37.47 5.52
C VAL A 80 16.19 -37.35 6.98
N LYS A 81 16.68 -36.31 7.67
CA LYS A 81 16.14 -35.91 8.96
C LYS A 81 14.83 -35.19 8.72
N VAL A 82 13.74 -35.87 8.93
CA VAL A 82 12.40 -35.30 8.90
C VAL A 82 12.21 -34.50 10.18
N GLY A 83 12.11 -33.18 10.04
CA GLY A 83 11.74 -32.27 11.13
C GLY A 83 10.24 -32.00 11.15
N GLY A 84 9.55 -32.36 10.06
CA GLY A 84 8.17 -32.00 9.80
C GLY A 84 8.04 -30.51 9.49
N ALA A 85 7.16 -30.17 8.55
CA ALA A 85 6.78 -28.79 8.37
C ALA A 85 5.95 -28.28 9.55
N GLY A 86 5.15 -29.15 10.18
CA GLY A 86 4.24 -28.88 11.31
C GLY A 86 3.15 -27.84 11.04
N ARG A 87 3.38 -26.93 10.10
CA ARG A 87 2.58 -25.83 9.58
C ARG A 87 3.10 -25.57 8.14
N ALA A 88 2.24 -25.20 7.20
CA ALA A 88 2.73 -24.52 5.99
C ALA A 88 3.45 -23.22 6.44
N SER A 89 4.47 -22.74 5.71
CA SER A 89 5.14 -21.47 6.07
C SER A 89 4.09 -20.39 6.31
N ALA A 90 4.11 -19.77 7.51
CA ALA A 90 3.13 -18.75 7.90
C ALA A 90 3.18 -17.51 6.99
N THR A 91 4.29 -17.36 6.26
CA THR A 91 4.41 -16.40 5.16
C THR A 91 4.74 -17.20 3.88
N PRO A 92 3.76 -17.39 2.97
CA PRO A 92 3.96 -17.99 1.64
C PRO A 92 4.99 -17.23 0.79
N ASN A 93 5.22 -17.69 -0.44
CA ASN A 93 5.94 -16.87 -1.42
C ASN A 93 5.20 -15.55 -1.66
N LEU A 94 5.96 -14.55 -2.08
CA LEU A 94 5.47 -13.22 -2.40
C LEU A 94 6.00 -12.84 -3.77
N ASP A 95 5.12 -12.45 -4.69
CA ASP A 95 5.57 -12.01 -6.01
C ASP A 95 6.26 -10.63 -5.92
N ASN A 96 7.10 -10.31 -6.91
CA ASN A 96 7.77 -9.01 -6.96
C ASN A 96 6.76 -7.85 -6.96
N GLY A 97 6.96 -6.86 -6.10
CA GLY A 97 6.07 -5.69 -5.96
C GLY A 97 4.80 -5.94 -5.13
N LYS A 98 4.64 -7.15 -4.57
CA LYS A 98 3.58 -7.47 -3.62
C LYS A 98 4.09 -7.33 -2.19
N ILE A 99 3.17 -7.11 -1.26
CA ILE A 99 3.41 -7.07 0.19
C ILE A 99 2.39 -7.92 0.93
N PHE A 100 2.75 -8.37 2.13
CA PHE A 100 1.80 -8.95 3.07
C PHE A 100 1.09 -7.84 3.84
N ILE A 101 -0.24 -7.88 3.85
CA ILE A 101 -1.09 -7.01 4.65
C ILE A 101 -2.07 -7.83 5.47
N GLY A 102 -2.53 -7.28 6.59
CA GLY A 102 -3.60 -7.89 7.40
C GLY A 102 -4.97 -7.65 6.76
N ASN A 103 -5.86 -8.63 6.84
CA ASN A 103 -7.27 -8.48 6.46
C ASN A 103 -8.18 -8.31 7.69
N ALA A 104 -9.49 -8.09 7.47
CA ALA A 104 -10.49 -7.91 8.52
C ALA A 104 -10.66 -9.13 9.45
N SER A 105 -10.10 -10.29 9.09
CA SER A 105 -10.08 -11.51 9.91
C SER A 105 -8.74 -11.74 10.62
N ASN A 106 -7.86 -10.72 10.67
CA ASN A 106 -6.52 -10.80 11.27
C ASN A 106 -5.60 -11.85 10.61
N GLN A 107 -5.76 -12.06 9.30
CA GLN A 107 -4.93 -12.98 8.52
C GLN A 107 -4.08 -12.20 7.52
N SER A 108 -2.89 -12.74 7.21
CA SER A 108 -2.01 -12.22 6.17
C SER A 108 -2.59 -12.53 4.79
N VAL A 109 -2.65 -11.52 3.92
CA VAL A 109 -3.00 -11.64 2.50
C VAL A 109 -1.96 -10.89 1.66
N THR A 110 -1.80 -11.26 0.38
CA THR A 110 -0.94 -10.52 -0.54
C THR A 110 -1.72 -9.37 -1.19
N SER A 111 -1.09 -8.22 -1.35
CA SER A 111 -1.62 -7.09 -2.13
C SER A 111 -0.48 -6.39 -2.86
N THR A 112 -0.79 -5.61 -3.90
CA THR A 112 0.23 -4.71 -4.46
C THR A 112 0.49 -3.58 -3.47
N PHE A 113 1.73 -3.07 -3.44
CA PHE A 113 2.04 -1.91 -2.60
C PHE A 113 1.13 -0.72 -2.91
N THR A 114 0.85 -0.47 -4.21
CA THR A 114 -0.06 0.58 -4.67
C THR A 114 -1.47 0.41 -4.13
N THR A 115 -2.08 -0.77 -4.28
CA THR A 115 -3.44 -1.03 -3.79
C THR A 115 -3.54 -0.92 -2.27
N ALA A 116 -2.51 -1.38 -1.54
CA ALA A 116 -2.48 -1.23 -0.09
C ALA A 116 -2.41 0.25 0.34
N LEU A 117 -1.69 1.07 -0.42
CA LEU A 117 -1.57 2.50 -0.17
C LEU A 117 -2.87 3.26 -0.48
N ASP A 118 -3.49 3.00 -1.63
CA ASP A 118 -4.73 3.66 -2.08
C ASP A 118 -5.91 3.38 -1.14
N ASN A 119 -5.89 2.23 -0.46
CA ASN A 119 -6.90 1.86 0.53
C ASN A 119 -6.72 2.57 1.88
N GLN A 120 -5.60 3.27 2.12
CA GLN A 120 -5.41 4.04 3.34
C GLN A 120 -5.99 5.45 3.20
N THR A 121 -6.92 5.77 4.08
CA THR A 121 -7.52 7.10 4.18
C THR A 121 -6.43 8.16 4.38
N GLY A 122 -6.34 9.13 3.46
CA GLY A 122 -5.39 10.25 3.52
C GLY A 122 -4.17 10.15 2.61
N ILE A 123 -3.97 9.04 1.89
CA ILE A 123 -2.94 8.94 0.84
C ILE A 123 -3.65 8.65 -0.49
N GLY A 124 -4.36 9.67 -0.99
CA GLY A 124 -5.23 9.54 -2.16
C GLY A 124 -4.52 9.42 -3.51
N THR A 125 -3.21 9.62 -3.59
CA THR A 125 -2.44 9.43 -4.84
C THR A 125 -0.94 9.33 -4.51
N SER A 126 -0.39 8.13 -4.66
CA SER A 126 1.01 7.80 -5.01
C SER A 126 2.11 8.84 -4.72
N GLY A 127 3.12 8.45 -3.94
CA GLY A 127 4.37 9.17 -3.79
C GLY A 127 4.93 9.65 -5.14
N ASN A 128 5.12 10.97 -5.24
CA ASN A 128 5.48 11.77 -6.42
C ASN A 128 4.34 12.20 -7.37
N GLY A 129 3.15 12.53 -6.86
CA GLY A 129 2.11 13.23 -7.62
C GLY A 129 2.09 14.74 -7.34
N GLN A 130 2.07 15.58 -8.38
CA GLN A 130 1.60 16.97 -8.24
C GLN A 130 0.24 16.97 -7.54
N VAL A 131 0.07 17.84 -6.54
CA VAL A 131 -1.23 18.00 -5.88
C VAL A 131 -2.13 18.79 -6.82
N TYR A 132 -2.94 18.09 -7.63
CA TYR A 132 -4.07 18.69 -8.31
C TYR A 132 -5.17 18.90 -7.27
N LEU A 133 -5.22 20.10 -6.70
CA LEU A 133 -6.36 20.51 -5.87
C LEU A 133 -7.46 21.00 -6.80
N ASP A 134 -8.64 20.37 -6.72
CA ASP A 134 -9.84 20.86 -7.40
C ASP A 134 -10.10 22.30 -6.99
N GLU A 135 -10.21 23.19 -7.97
CA GLU A 135 -10.51 24.58 -7.72
C GLU A 135 -11.96 24.72 -7.24
N GLN A 136 -12.13 25.20 -6.02
CA GLN A 136 -13.43 25.38 -5.38
C GLN A 136 -13.98 26.77 -5.69
N THR A 137 -15.30 26.89 -5.86
CA THR A 137 -15.92 28.20 -6.12
C THR A 137 -16.28 28.90 -4.81
N ILE A 138 -15.77 30.11 -4.63
CA ILE A 138 -16.29 31.04 -3.63
C ILE A 138 -17.64 31.56 -4.12
N THR A 139 -18.68 31.36 -3.33
CA THR A 139 -20.03 31.89 -3.61
C THR A 139 -20.35 33.01 -2.65
N ALA A 140 -21.40 33.80 -2.93
CA ALA A 140 -21.87 34.81 -1.98
C ALA A 140 -22.28 34.25 -0.61
N GLY A 141 -22.59 32.95 -0.54
CA GLY A 141 -23.02 32.26 0.68
C GLY A 141 -21.95 31.41 1.37
N GLY A 142 -20.75 31.26 0.80
CA GLY A 142 -19.78 30.32 1.38
C GLY A 142 -18.36 30.41 0.84
N TRP A 143 -17.42 30.33 1.78
CA TRP A 143 -15.99 30.16 1.57
C TRP A 143 -15.40 29.37 2.75
N ASP A 144 -15.42 28.04 2.64
CA ASP A 144 -15.00 27.13 3.70
C ASP A 144 -13.58 26.59 3.45
N LEU A 145 -12.60 27.08 4.20
CA LEU A 145 -11.20 26.71 4.03
C LEU A 145 -10.91 25.23 4.38
N SER A 146 -11.85 24.49 4.97
CA SER A 146 -11.69 23.05 5.16
C SER A 146 -11.88 22.23 3.87
N THR A 147 -12.47 22.81 2.82
CA THR A 147 -12.77 22.09 1.57
C THR A 147 -11.68 22.24 0.49
N GLY A 148 -10.71 23.14 0.68
CA GLY A 148 -9.59 23.29 -0.26
C GLY A 148 -8.79 24.58 -0.13
N ASN A 149 -7.71 24.66 -0.90
CA ASN A 149 -6.78 25.79 -0.94
C ASN A 149 -6.74 26.53 -2.28
N ASN A 150 -7.33 25.94 -3.33
CA ASN A 150 -7.42 26.55 -4.65
C ASN A 150 -8.85 27.03 -4.85
N TRP A 151 -9.02 28.33 -5.04
CA TRP A 151 -10.33 28.96 -5.11
C TRP A 151 -10.51 29.73 -6.40
N THR A 152 -11.71 29.74 -6.96
CA THR A 152 -12.15 30.66 -8.01
C THR A 152 -13.29 31.53 -7.52
N VAL A 153 -13.33 32.77 -7.98
CA VAL A 153 -14.44 33.68 -7.68
C VAL A 153 -14.73 34.57 -8.88
N GLY A 154 -16.02 34.83 -9.12
CA GLY A 154 -16.50 35.74 -10.16
C GLY A 154 -17.08 37.02 -9.56
N ALA A 155 -18.06 37.60 -10.26
CA ALA A 155 -18.75 38.82 -9.85
C ALA A 155 -19.78 38.57 -8.73
N VAL A 156 -19.29 38.26 -7.53
CA VAL A 156 -20.10 38.04 -6.31
C VAL A 156 -19.60 38.90 -5.16
N ALA A 157 -20.42 39.03 -4.11
CA ALA A 157 -20.00 39.58 -2.83
C ALA A 157 -19.17 38.50 -2.11
N ILE A 158 -17.90 38.77 -1.86
CA ILE A 158 -17.02 37.77 -1.23
C ILE A 158 -17.40 37.65 0.26
N PRO A 159 -17.73 36.46 0.78
CA PRO A 159 -18.01 36.26 2.19
C PRO A 159 -16.70 36.21 3.02
N GLN A 160 -16.82 36.16 4.34
CA GLN A 160 -15.68 35.84 5.20
C GLN A 160 -15.27 34.38 5.03
N PRO A 161 -13.97 34.04 5.00
CA PRO A 161 -13.53 32.65 5.06
C PRO A 161 -13.85 32.05 6.44
N THR A 162 -14.27 30.79 6.44
CA THR A 162 -14.50 29.98 7.66
C THR A 162 -13.51 28.83 7.76
N ASN A 163 -13.36 28.26 8.95
CA ASN A 163 -12.62 27.01 9.21
C ASN A 163 -11.13 27.01 8.79
N GLY A 164 -10.50 28.19 8.74
CA GLY A 164 -9.07 28.30 8.45
C GLY A 164 -8.21 27.67 9.55
N VAL A 165 -7.19 26.91 9.15
CA VAL A 165 -6.19 26.32 10.06
C VAL A 165 -4.88 27.07 9.93
N ALA A 166 -4.26 27.44 11.07
CA ALA A 166 -2.99 28.17 11.07
C ALA A 166 -1.91 27.42 10.28
N GLY A 167 -1.21 28.12 9.38
CA GLY A 167 -0.21 27.55 8.48
C GLY A 167 -0.74 27.20 7.08
N GLN A 168 -2.06 27.18 6.88
CA GLN A 168 -2.68 26.95 5.58
C GLN A 168 -2.34 28.07 4.60
N THR A 169 -2.02 27.70 3.35
CA THR A 169 -1.76 28.62 2.24
C THR A 169 -2.58 28.20 1.04
N GLY A 170 -2.87 29.15 0.15
CA GLY A 170 -3.58 28.86 -1.08
C GLY A 170 -3.64 30.05 -2.02
N VAL A 171 -4.45 29.91 -3.05
CA VAL A 171 -4.63 30.92 -4.09
C VAL A 171 -6.10 31.12 -4.41
N ILE A 172 -6.46 32.37 -4.69
CA ILE A 172 -7.78 32.76 -5.18
C ILE A 172 -7.60 33.28 -6.61
N ARG A 173 -8.18 32.60 -7.59
CA ARG A 173 -8.30 33.07 -8.97
C ARG A 173 -9.57 33.90 -9.11
N VAL A 174 -9.41 35.20 -9.21
CA VAL A 174 -10.50 36.14 -9.45
C VAL A 174 -10.72 36.25 -10.97
N THR A 175 -11.91 35.88 -11.44
CA THR A 175 -12.25 35.80 -12.87
C THR A 175 -13.08 36.97 -13.39
N ALA A 176 -13.69 37.74 -12.49
CA ALA A 176 -14.39 38.99 -12.76
C ALA A 176 -14.38 39.86 -11.50
N ALA A 177 -14.66 41.16 -11.64
CA ALA A 177 -14.68 42.08 -10.51
C ALA A 177 -15.70 41.65 -9.45
N PRO A 178 -15.27 41.33 -8.21
CA PRO A 178 -16.19 41.06 -7.10
C PRO A 178 -17.08 42.28 -6.85
N THR A 179 -18.35 42.06 -6.49
CA THR A 179 -19.28 43.17 -6.20
C THR A 179 -18.97 43.85 -4.88
N SER A 180 -18.36 43.11 -3.94
CA SER A 180 -17.79 43.64 -2.72
C SER A 180 -16.73 42.72 -2.13
N TRP A 181 -15.81 43.31 -1.40
CA TRP A 181 -14.86 42.62 -0.53
C TRP A 181 -15.34 42.69 0.92
N PRO A 182 -15.18 41.64 1.73
CA PRO A 182 -15.61 41.66 3.11
C PRO A 182 -14.77 42.68 3.90
N ALA A 183 -15.45 43.49 4.70
CA ALA A 183 -14.81 44.47 5.59
C ALA A 183 -14.85 43.97 7.04
N GLY A 184 -13.78 44.21 7.80
CA GLY A 184 -13.63 43.64 9.14
C GLY A 184 -13.50 42.11 9.12
N GLY A 185 -13.59 41.45 10.27
CA GLY A 185 -13.65 39.98 10.35
C GLY A 185 -12.34 39.24 10.05
N THR A 186 -12.45 38.03 9.51
CA THR A 186 -11.35 37.06 9.38
C THR A 186 -10.40 37.40 8.23
N LEU A 187 -10.92 37.81 7.07
CA LEU A 187 -10.09 38.18 5.92
C LEU A 187 -9.44 39.54 6.14
N LYS A 188 -8.12 39.61 5.95
CA LYS A 188 -7.30 40.81 6.12
C LYS A 188 -6.56 41.15 4.84
N TYR A 189 -6.34 42.44 4.65
CA TYR A 189 -5.60 42.99 3.52
C TYR A 189 -4.36 43.71 4.04
N PRO A 190 -3.15 43.33 3.60
CA PRO A 190 -1.96 44.13 3.84
C PRO A 190 -2.15 45.54 3.26
N GLY A 191 -2.08 46.57 4.11
CA GLY A 191 -2.43 47.95 3.75
C GLY A 191 -3.84 48.39 4.15
N GLY A 192 -4.62 47.52 4.80
CA GLY A 192 -5.92 47.84 5.41
C GLY A 192 -7.11 47.93 4.45
N THR A 193 -6.87 47.84 3.13
CA THR A 193 -7.90 47.85 2.10
C THR A 193 -7.64 46.75 1.06
N PRO A 194 -8.68 46.17 0.43
CA PRO A 194 -8.50 45.23 -0.67
C PRO A 194 -7.74 45.88 -1.83
N ALA A 195 -6.89 45.12 -2.50
CA ALA A 195 -6.17 45.60 -3.67
C ALA A 195 -7.14 45.92 -4.81
N VAL A 196 -6.83 46.98 -5.57
CA VAL A 196 -7.59 47.35 -6.76
C VAL A 196 -7.26 46.38 -7.89
N LEU A 197 -8.28 45.72 -8.45
CA LEU A 197 -8.14 44.79 -9.56
C LEU A 197 -8.56 45.47 -10.86
N SER A 198 -7.63 45.56 -11.82
CA SER A 198 -7.85 46.24 -13.12
C SER A 198 -7.84 45.31 -14.33
N ALA A 199 -7.49 44.03 -14.14
CA ALA A 199 -7.47 42.99 -15.15
C ALA A 199 -7.99 41.68 -14.56
N PHE A 200 -8.43 40.76 -15.41
CA PHE A 200 -8.86 39.41 -15.01
C PHE A 200 -8.43 38.39 -16.09
N PRO A 201 -8.05 37.16 -15.70
CA PRO A 201 -8.00 36.64 -14.34
C PRO A 201 -6.82 37.21 -13.54
N VAL A 202 -6.97 37.22 -12.22
CA VAL A 202 -5.91 37.61 -11.27
C VAL A 202 -5.78 36.55 -10.19
N LEU A 203 -4.55 36.22 -9.81
CA LEU A 203 -4.27 35.33 -8.68
C LEU A 203 -3.94 36.14 -7.43
N ILE A 204 -4.61 35.84 -6.32
CA ILE A 204 -4.35 36.43 -5.01
C ILE A 204 -3.94 35.28 -4.08
N PRO A 205 -2.67 35.19 -3.66
CA PRO A 205 -2.28 34.21 -2.66
C PRO A 205 -2.87 34.59 -1.29
N PHE A 206 -3.07 33.61 -0.42
CA PHE A 206 -3.44 33.87 0.97
C PHE A 206 -2.65 33.00 1.95
N TYR A 207 -2.56 33.46 3.19
CA TYR A 207 -1.97 32.74 4.31
C TYR A 207 -2.89 32.83 5.53
N VAL A 208 -3.22 31.69 6.13
CA VAL A 208 -3.97 31.61 7.37
C VAL A 208 -2.99 31.72 8.54
N LYS A 209 -2.91 32.91 9.14
CA LYS A 209 -2.03 33.17 10.29
C LYS A 209 -2.64 32.61 11.58
N SER A 210 -3.96 32.64 11.70
CA SER A 210 -4.73 32.03 12.78
C SER A 210 -6.15 31.72 12.29
N SER A 211 -6.96 31.02 13.09
CA SER A 211 -8.37 30.74 12.76
C SER A 211 -9.25 31.99 12.60
N THR A 212 -8.76 33.15 13.00
CA THR A 212 -9.45 34.45 12.91
C THR A 212 -8.69 35.48 12.06
N GLU A 213 -7.59 35.09 11.42
CA GLU A 213 -6.74 35.99 10.65
C GLU A 213 -6.23 35.30 9.38
N VAL A 214 -6.86 35.60 8.25
CA VAL A 214 -6.47 35.16 6.90
C VAL A 214 -5.94 36.35 6.14
N LEU A 215 -4.64 36.36 5.83
CA LEU A 215 -3.96 37.44 5.14
C LEU A 215 -3.99 37.18 3.62
N THR A 216 -4.50 38.14 2.85
CA THR A 216 -4.33 38.15 1.39
C THR A 216 -2.94 38.69 1.01
N GLY A 217 -2.38 38.23 -0.11
CA GLY A 217 -1.15 38.76 -0.67
C GLY A 217 -1.41 39.74 -1.81
N SER A 218 -0.33 40.18 -2.46
CA SER A 218 -0.43 41.05 -3.63
C SER A 218 -1.03 40.29 -4.81
N PRO A 219 -2.01 40.87 -5.53
CA PRO A 219 -2.55 40.26 -6.73
C PRO A 219 -1.50 40.20 -7.85
N ILE A 220 -1.48 39.11 -8.60
CA ILE A 220 -0.65 38.92 -9.80
C ILE A 220 -1.59 38.79 -11.01
N SER A 221 -1.49 39.73 -11.95
CA SER A 221 -2.13 39.66 -13.26
C SER A 221 -1.28 38.89 -14.26
N ASP A 222 -1.86 38.51 -15.39
CA ASP A 222 -1.14 38.01 -16.58
C ASP A 222 -0.49 36.61 -16.43
N ILE A 223 -1.01 35.78 -15.52
CA ILE A 223 -0.73 34.34 -15.52
C ILE A 223 -1.62 33.70 -16.59
N THR A 224 -1.10 33.63 -17.83
CA THR A 224 -1.66 32.86 -18.95
C THR A 224 -1.05 31.47 -19.05
#